data_AF-A0A945I9G6-F1
#
_entry.id   AF-A0A945I9G6-F1
#
_cell.length_a   1.000
_cell.length_b   1.000
_cell.length_c   1.000
_cell.angle_alpha   90.00
_cell.angle_beta   90.00
_cell.angle_gamma   90.00
#
_symmetry.space_group_name_H-M   'P 1'
#
loop_
_entity.id
_entity.type
_entity.pdbx_description
1 polymer ?
#
loop_
_entity_poly.entity_id
_entity_poly.type
_entity_poly.pdbx_seq_one_letter_code
_entity_poly.pdbx_strand_id
1 'polypeptide(L)'
;YSRSCNIPLAIEPLHPMFAADRACVNTLAQANDLCDELGDGVGVAVDAYHVWWDPDLAPEIARAKGRILGFHVCDWLVPTTDLLLDRGMMGDGVIDLPAMRQMVEAAGYHGLIEVEIFSAENWWKRDGDEVMQIVIERFDKVV
;
A
#
# COMPACT_ATOMS: atom_id res chain seq x y z
N TYR A 1 19.32 7.77 14.31
CA TYR A 1 19.34 6.42 14.93
C TYR A 1 19.07 5.33 13.89
N SER A 2 17.98 5.38 13.13
CA SER A 2 17.69 4.39 12.06
C SER A 2 18.87 4.13 11.11
N ARG A 3 19.51 5.20 10.60
CA ARG A 3 20.72 5.13 9.76
C ARG A 3 21.89 4.38 10.44
N SER A 4 22.16 4.61 11.73
CA SER A 4 23.25 3.91 12.44
C SER A 4 22.95 2.43 12.67
N CYS A 5 21.69 2.03 12.60
CA CYS A 5 21.25 0.64 12.68
C CYS A 5 21.08 -0.01 11.29
N ASN A 6 21.32 0.73 10.20
CA ASN A 6 21.05 0.30 8.84
C ASN A 6 19.59 -0.14 8.62
N ILE A 7 18.64 0.57 9.24
CA ILE A 7 17.20 0.34 9.10
C ILE A 7 16.61 1.52 8.33
N PRO A 8 16.12 1.34 7.09
CA PRO A 8 15.43 2.41 6.37
C PRO A 8 14.05 2.68 6.98
N LEU A 9 13.58 3.92 6.90
CA LEU A 9 12.24 4.31 7.36
C LEU A 9 11.31 4.50 6.16
N ALA A 10 10.21 3.75 6.12
CA ALA A 10 9.18 3.91 5.11
C ALA A 10 8.03 4.75 5.67
N ILE A 11 7.77 5.92 5.08
CA ILE A 11 6.57 6.71 5.34
C ILE A 11 5.44 6.10 4.53
N GLU A 12 4.41 5.64 5.20
CA GLU A 12 3.18 5.18 4.57
C GLU A 12 2.17 6.34 4.58
N PRO A 13 1.85 6.95 3.43
CA PRO A 13 0.73 7.88 3.36
C PRO A 13 -0.57 7.09 3.56
N LEU A 14 -1.39 7.50 4.53
CA LEU A 14 -2.65 6.83 4.83
C LEU A 14 -3.82 7.48 4.11
N HIS A 15 -4.84 6.70 3.77
CA HIS A 15 -6.06 7.22 3.12
C HIS A 15 -6.60 8.48 3.85
N PRO A 16 -7.06 9.54 3.15
CA PRO A 16 -7.47 10.81 3.77
C PRO A 16 -8.56 10.70 4.85
N MET A 17 -9.32 9.61 4.85
CA MET A 17 -10.30 9.31 5.91
C MET A 17 -9.67 9.19 7.30
N PHE A 18 -8.36 8.93 7.37
CA PHE A 18 -7.58 8.73 8.60
C PHE A 18 -6.81 9.97 9.06
N ALA A 19 -6.95 11.10 8.36
CA ALA A 19 -6.19 12.32 8.60
C ALA A 19 -6.35 12.90 10.02
N ALA A 20 -7.53 12.74 10.61
CA ALA A 20 -7.89 13.41 11.87
C ALA A 20 -7.36 12.69 13.12
N ASP A 21 -7.15 11.38 13.08
CA ASP A 21 -6.98 10.56 14.28
C ASP A 21 -5.94 9.44 14.17
N ARG A 22 -5.34 9.18 12.99
CA ARG A 22 -4.31 8.15 12.82
C ARG A 22 -3.02 8.65 12.20
N ALA A 23 -3.09 9.28 11.02
CA ALA A 23 -1.91 9.79 10.33
C ALA A 23 -2.25 10.98 9.45
N CYS A 24 -1.48 12.06 9.59
CA CYS A 24 -1.68 13.33 8.89
C CYS A 24 -0.86 13.48 7.60
N VAL A 25 -0.19 12.40 7.15
CA VAL A 25 0.43 12.31 5.81
C VAL A 25 -0.48 11.44 4.97
N ASN A 26 -1.14 12.03 3.97
CA ASN A 26 -2.30 11.40 3.33
C ASN A 26 -2.22 11.28 1.80
N THR A 27 -1.13 11.74 1.20
CA THR A 27 -0.85 11.54 -0.23
C THR A 27 0.59 11.11 -0.42
N LEU A 28 0.86 10.42 -1.54
CA LEU A 28 2.22 10.06 -1.91
C LEU A 28 3.08 11.31 -2.16
N ALA A 29 2.48 12.39 -2.68
CA ALA A 29 3.14 13.68 -2.83
C ALA A 29 3.67 14.23 -1.49
N GLN A 30 2.85 14.24 -0.44
CA GLN A 30 3.27 14.69 0.88
C GLN A 30 4.40 13.82 1.46
N ALA A 31 4.31 12.50 1.27
CA ALA A 31 5.34 11.57 1.72
C ALA A 31 6.67 11.79 0.95
N ASN A 32 6.60 12.02 -0.37
CA ASN A 32 7.74 12.36 -1.21
C ASN A 32 8.37 13.69 -0.80
N ASP A 33 7.58 14.72 -0.49
CA ASP A 33 8.08 16.01 -0.02
C ASP A 33 8.90 15.86 1.28
N LEU A 34 8.41 15.04 2.23
CA LEU A 34 9.15 14.72 3.45
C LEU A 34 10.43 13.95 3.16
N CYS A 35 10.42 13.02 2.20
CA CYS A 35 11.62 12.29 1.79
C CYS A 35 12.66 13.24 1.15
N ASP A 36 12.23 14.22 0.36
CA ASP A 36 13.09 15.23 -0.24
C ASP A 36 13.73 16.14 0.84
N GLU A 37 12.97 16.51 1.87
CA GLU A 37 13.47 17.34 2.97
C GLU A 37 14.44 16.59 3.90
N LEU A 38 14.15 15.33 4.24
CA LEU A 38 14.92 14.54 5.21
C LEU A 38 16.15 13.84 4.60
N GLY A 39 16.13 13.59 3.29
CA GLY A 39 17.20 12.93 2.55
C GLY A 39 17.34 11.44 2.87
N ASP A 40 18.58 10.92 2.78
CA ASP A 40 18.88 9.49 2.76
C ASP A 40 18.27 8.65 3.91
N GLY A 41 17.96 7.39 3.65
CA GLY A 41 17.46 6.46 4.67
C GLY A 41 15.98 6.63 5.05
N VAL A 42 15.27 7.52 4.36
CA VAL A 42 13.81 7.63 4.38
C VAL A 42 13.29 7.38 2.97
N GLY A 43 12.17 6.66 2.88
CA GLY A 43 11.46 6.38 1.64
C GLY A 43 9.97 6.22 1.92
N VAL A 44 9.25 5.59 1.00
CA VAL A 44 7.79 5.45 1.06
C VAL A 44 7.35 3.98 1.01
N ALA A 45 6.30 3.66 1.74
CA ALA A 45 5.52 2.44 1.52
C ALA A 45 4.30 2.81 0.68
N VAL A 46 4.12 2.14 -0.46
CA VAL A 46 2.98 2.34 -1.36
C VAL A 46 1.93 1.29 -1.01
N ASP A 47 0.94 1.64 -0.20
CA ASP A 47 -0.21 0.77 0.05
C ASP A 47 -1.36 1.12 -0.90
N ALA A 48 -1.75 0.15 -1.73
CA ALA A 48 -2.87 0.26 -2.65
C ALA A 48 -4.15 0.80 -1.98
N TYR A 49 -4.48 0.35 -0.76
CA TYR A 49 -5.67 0.82 -0.04
C TYR A 49 -5.67 2.33 0.18
N HIS A 50 -4.48 2.89 0.40
CA HIS A 50 -4.32 4.27 0.80
C HIS A 50 -4.24 5.23 -0.39
N VAL A 51 -3.71 4.78 -1.53
CA VAL A 51 -3.33 5.69 -2.62
C VAL A 51 -4.06 5.45 -3.95
N TRP A 52 -4.83 4.37 -4.12
CA TRP A 52 -5.45 4.03 -5.41
C TRP A 52 -6.33 5.13 -6.01
N TRP A 53 -6.93 5.98 -5.16
CA TRP A 53 -7.86 7.03 -5.55
C TRP A 53 -7.17 8.30 -6.08
N ASP A 54 -5.86 8.45 -5.85
CA ASP A 54 -5.13 9.69 -6.08
C ASP A 54 -4.92 9.92 -7.60
N PRO A 55 -5.40 11.05 -8.17
CA PRO A 55 -5.23 11.34 -9.59
C PRO A 55 -3.75 11.53 -10.00
N ASP A 56 -2.87 11.87 -9.05
CA ASP A 56 -1.43 12.06 -9.27
C ASP A 56 -0.61 10.83 -8.87
N LEU A 57 -1.26 9.66 -8.69
CA LEU A 57 -0.59 8.43 -8.26
C LEU A 57 0.60 8.04 -9.15
N ALA A 58 0.37 7.99 -10.48
CA ALA A 58 1.41 7.56 -11.42
C ALA A 58 2.65 8.49 -11.42
N PRO A 59 2.53 9.82 -11.53
CA PRO A 59 3.70 10.70 -11.43
C PRO A 59 4.38 10.63 -10.06
N GLU A 60 3.64 10.48 -8.96
CA GLU A 60 4.23 10.41 -7.61
C GLU A 60 4.93 9.07 -7.33
N ILE A 61 4.45 7.94 -7.87
CA ILE A 61 5.18 6.67 -7.86
C ILE A 61 6.48 6.81 -8.66
N ALA A 62 6.44 7.44 -9.84
CA ALA A 62 7.64 7.66 -10.64
C ALA A 62 8.66 8.58 -9.91
N ARG A 63 8.20 9.61 -9.18
CA ARG A 63 9.04 10.48 -8.35
C ARG A 63 9.68 9.75 -7.16
N ALA A 64 9.02 8.71 -6.66
CA ALA A 64 9.53 7.85 -5.60
C ALA A 64 10.61 6.85 -6.07
N LYS A 65 11.06 6.91 -7.33
CA LYS A 65 12.10 6.04 -7.89
C LYS A 65 13.32 5.91 -6.96
N GLY A 66 13.70 4.67 -6.66
CA GLY A 66 14.80 4.36 -5.74
C GLY A 66 14.51 4.60 -4.26
N ARG A 67 13.28 5.00 -3.90
CA ARG A 67 12.83 5.28 -2.52
C ARG A 67 11.56 4.54 -2.13
N ILE A 68 11.01 3.69 -2.99
CA ILE A 68 9.94 2.76 -2.62
C ILE A 68 10.57 1.65 -1.76
N LEU A 69 10.09 1.51 -0.53
CA LEU A 69 10.61 0.57 0.47
C LEU A 69 9.61 -0.54 0.81
N GLY A 70 8.36 -0.40 0.37
CA GLY A 70 7.30 -1.39 0.51
C GLY A 70 6.21 -1.15 -0.52
N PHE A 71 5.56 -2.23 -0.95
CA PHE A 71 4.37 -2.20 -1.78
C PHE A 71 3.34 -3.15 -1.16
N HIS A 72 2.27 -2.59 -0.58
CA HIS A 72 1.21 -3.35 0.08
C HIS A 72 0.00 -3.44 -0.84
N VAL A 73 -0.62 -4.62 -0.89
CA VAL A 73 -1.79 -4.89 -1.72
C VAL A 73 -2.92 -5.47 -0.90
N CYS A 74 -4.11 -5.00 -1.23
CA CYS A 74 -5.40 -5.54 -0.86
C CYS A 74 -6.39 -5.05 -1.92
N ASP A 75 -7.65 -4.80 -1.58
CA ASP A 75 -8.60 -4.19 -2.51
C ASP A 75 -9.58 -3.23 -1.84
N TRP A 76 -10.20 -2.38 -2.65
CA TRP A 76 -11.27 -1.47 -2.24
C TRP A 76 -12.63 -2.03 -2.62
N LEU A 77 -13.42 -2.45 -1.62
CA LEU A 77 -14.72 -3.07 -1.85
C LEU A 77 -15.78 -2.04 -2.26
N VAL A 78 -16.77 -2.49 -3.04
CA VAL A 78 -17.96 -1.72 -3.39
C VAL A 78 -19.22 -2.52 -3.00
N PRO A 79 -19.95 -2.13 -1.94
CA PRO A 79 -19.61 -1.07 -0.99
C PRO A 79 -18.49 -1.49 -0.02
N THR A 80 -17.69 -0.52 0.44
CA THR A 80 -16.88 -0.63 1.66
C THR A 80 -17.77 -0.28 2.84
N THR A 81 -17.79 -1.13 3.88
CA THR A 81 -18.75 -1.07 4.99
C THR A 81 -18.15 -0.64 6.33
N ASP A 82 -16.82 -0.71 6.47
CA ASP A 82 -16.07 -0.18 7.60
C ASP A 82 -14.81 0.55 7.10
N LEU A 83 -14.48 1.69 7.71
CA LEU A 83 -13.35 2.52 7.29
C LEU A 83 -11.98 1.89 7.55
N LEU A 84 -11.88 0.96 8.51
CA LEU A 84 -10.64 0.30 8.89
C LEU A 84 -10.68 -1.20 8.60
N LEU A 85 -11.79 -1.86 8.92
CA LEU A 85 -11.87 -3.31 9.08
C LEU A 85 -12.58 -4.02 7.91
N ASP A 86 -12.66 -3.38 6.75
CA ASP A 86 -13.32 -3.93 5.55
C ASP A 86 -12.48 -3.76 4.27
N ARG A 87 -11.18 -4.03 4.38
CA ARG A 87 -10.31 -4.17 3.21
C ARG A 87 -10.67 -5.46 2.44
N GLY A 88 -10.63 -5.39 1.12
CA GLY A 88 -10.91 -6.51 0.23
C GLY A 88 -9.72 -7.44 0.03
N MET A 89 -10.01 -8.70 -0.30
CA MET A 89 -9.01 -9.59 -0.93
C MET A 89 -8.76 -9.12 -2.36
N MET A 90 -7.52 -9.22 -2.83
CA MET A 90 -7.17 -8.78 -4.18
C MET A 90 -8.11 -9.40 -5.23
N GLY A 91 -8.70 -8.54 -6.06
CA GLY A 91 -9.64 -8.91 -7.12
C GLY A 91 -11.10 -8.98 -6.70
N ASP A 92 -11.44 -8.78 -5.42
CA ASP A 92 -12.83 -8.63 -4.97
C ASP A 92 -13.32 -7.17 -5.04
N GLY A 93 -12.41 -6.21 -5.22
CA GLY A 93 -12.71 -4.78 -5.25
C GLY A 93 -12.50 -4.16 -6.63
N VAL A 94 -12.09 -2.88 -6.62
CA VAL A 94 -12.00 -2.04 -7.83
C VAL A 94 -10.59 -1.50 -8.12
N ILE A 95 -9.59 -1.84 -7.30
CA ILE A 95 -8.23 -1.34 -7.52
C ILE A 95 -7.61 -2.05 -8.73
N ASP A 96 -7.04 -1.27 -9.66
CA ASP A 96 -6.21 -1.80 -10.76
C ASP A 96 -4.81 -2.16 -10.26
N LEU A 97 -4.73 -3.26 -9.51
CA LEU A 97 -3.49 -3.77 -8.92
C LEU A 97 -2.41 -4.09 -9.98
N PRO A 98 -2.73 -4.69 -11.15
CA PRO A 98 -1.72 -4.90 -12.19
C PRO A 98 -1.11 -3.59 -12.71
N ALA A 99 -1.90 -2.52 -12.88
CA ALA A 99 -1.37 -1.23 -13.27
C ALA A 99 -0.49 -0.62 -12.18
N MET A 100 -0.91 -0.66 -10.91
CA MET A 100 -0.10 -0.17 -9.79
C MET A 100 1.23 -0.93 -9.67
N ARG A 101 1.21 -2.26 -9.83
CA ARG A 101 2.42 -3.09 -9.86
C ARG A 101 3.37 -2.65 -10.97
N GLN A 102 2.87 -2.45 -12.19
CA GLN A 102 3.68 -1.98 -13.30
C GLN A 102 4.31 -0.62 -13.01
N MET A 103 3.60 0.29 -12.35
CA MET A 103 4.14 1.60 -11.96
C MET A 103 5.28 1.46 -10.95
N VAL A 104 5.12 0.66 -9.90
CA VAL A 104 6.18 0.48 -8.87
C VAL A 104 7.40 -0.27 -9.43
N GLU A 105 7.19 -1.27 -10.29
CA GLU A 105 8.26 -1.97 -10.98
C GLU A 105 9.02 -1.04 -11.94
N ALA A 106 8.31 -0.18 -12.69
CA ALA A 106 8.93 0.82 -13.56
C ALA A 106 9.71 1.88 -12.76
N ALA A 107 9.28 2.18 -11.53
CA ALA A 107 10.01 3.01 -10.58
C ALA A 107 11.21 2.29 -9.92
N GLY A 108 11.43 1.02 -10.25
CA GLY A 108 12.59 0.23 -9.84
C GLY A 108 12.42 -0.57 -8.55
N TYR A 109 11.19 -0.72 -8.05
CA TYR A 109 10.90 -1.62 -6.92
C TYR A 109 10.69 -3.05 -7.41
N HIS A 110 11.56 -3.96 -6.98
CA HIS A 110 11.46 -5.40 -7.26
C HIS A 110 11.51 -6.22 -5.96
N GLY A 111 11.14 -5.60 -4.85
CA GLY A 111 11.05 -6.26 -3.54
C GLY A 111 9.83 -7.17 -3.44
N LEU A 112 9.62 -7.72 -2.24
CA LEU A 112 8.41 -8.47 -1.94
C LEU A 112 7.19 -7.54 -1.98
N ILE A 113 6.06 -8.09 -2.41
CA ILE A 113 4.76 -7.43 -2.37
C ILE A 113 4.02 -8.00 -1.17
N GLU A 114 3.58 -7.13 -0.27
CA GLU A 114 2.96 -7.53 1.00
C GLU A 114 1.43 -7.53 0.86
N VAL A 115 0.78 -8.58 1.35
CA VAL A 115 -0.69 -8.65 1.38
C VAL A 115 -1.18 -8.19 2.75
N GLU A 116 -1.88 -7.07 2.81
CA GLU A 116 -2.34 -6.46 4.08
C GLU A 116 -3.87 -6.27 4.08
N ILE A 117 -4.59 -7.17 4.79
CA ILE A 117 -6.06 -7.18 4.81
C ILE A 117 -6.58 -7.14 6.24
N PHE A 118 -7.30 -6.07 6.56
CA PHE A 118 -8.15 -5.97 7.76
C PHE A 118 -9.60 -6.25 7.35
N SER A 119 -10.16 -7.38 7.82
CA SER A 119 -11.49 -7.82 7.39
C SER A 119 -12.20 -8.54 8.52
N ALA A 120 -12.74 -7.76 9.46
CA ALA A 120 -13.29 -8.28 10.71
C ALA A 120 -14.52 -9.16 10.49
N GLU A 121 -15.36 -8.80 9.52
CA GLU A 121 -16.63 -9.49 9.29
C GLU A 121 -16.53 -10.61 8.23
N ASN A 122 -15.36 -10.82 7.62
CA ASN A 122 -15.13 -11.86 6.61
C ASN A 122 -13.82 -12.62 6.84
N TRP A 123 -12.68 -12.14 6.33
CA TRP A 123 -11.45 -12.94 6.26
C TRP A 123 -10.88 -13.35 7.62
N TRP A 124 -11.07 -12.54 8.66
CA TRP A 124 -10.65 -12.89 10.02
C TRP A 124 -11.50 -13.98 10.69
N LYS A 125 -12.66 -14.32 10.12
CA LYS A 125 -13.57 -15.36 10.63
C LYS A 125 -13.38 -16.72 9.95
N ARG A 126 -12.53 -16.77 8.92
CA ARG A 126 -12.26 -17.97 8.13
C ARG A 126 -11.07 -18.73 8.67
N ASP A 127 -10.92 -19.97 8.20
CA ASP A 127 -9.75 -20.78 8.54
C ASP A 127 -8.48 -20.16 7.94
N GLY A 128 -7.38 -20.14 8.70
CA GLY A 128 -6.14 -19.48 8.28
C GLY A 128 -5.49 -20.12 7.05
N ASP A 129 -5.58 -21.45 6.91
CA ASP A 129 -5.01 -22.16 5.76
C ASP A 129 -5.84 -21.87 4.51
N GLU A 130 -7.16 -21.79 4.64
CA GLU A 130 -8.06 -21.37 3.58
C GLU A 130 -7.75 -19.94 3.11
N VAL A 131 -7.59 -19.00 4.05
CA VAL A 131 -7.24 -17.60 3.74
C VAL A 131 -5.92 -17.55 2.98
N MET A 132 -4.89 -18.26 3.46
CA MET A 132 -3.57 -18.28 2.83
C MET A 132 -3.61 -18.87 1.42
N GLN A 133 -4.38 -19.95 1.21
CA GLN A 133 -4.54 -20.53 -0.12
C GLN A 133 -5.17 -19.54 -1.11
N ILE A 134 -6.18 -18.78 -0.66
CA ILE A 134 -6.82 -17.75 -1.48
C ILE A 134 -5.89 -16.58 -1.73
N VAL A 135 -5.10 -16.15 -0.74
CA VAL A 135 -4.08 -15.11 -0.92
C VAL A 135 -3.14 -15.49 -2.07
N ILE A 136 -2.59 -16.71 -2.06
CA ILE A 136 -1.69 -17.20 -3.12
C ILE A 136 -2.41 -17.21 -4.47
N GLU A 137 -3.62 -17.78 -4.53
CA GLU A 137 -4.39 -17.86 -5.77
C GLU A 137 -4.69 -16.47 -6.36
N ARG A 138 -5.08 -15.51 -5.53
CA ARG A 138 -5.43 -14.16 -5.98
C ARG A 138 -4.19 -13.38 -6.36
N PHE A 139 -3.12 -13.50 -5.56
CA PHE A 139 -1.85 -12.88 -5.88
C PHE A 139 -1.37 -13.30 -7.28
N ASP A 140 -1.35 -14.59 -7.59
CA ASP A 140 -0.90 -15.09 -8.90
C ASP A 140 -1.75 -14.61 -10.09
N LYS A 141 -3.03 -14.28 -9.85
CA LYS A 141 -3.99 -13.93 -10.91
C LYS A 141 -4.14 -12.43 -11.15
N VAL A 142 -4.10 -11.63 -10.09
CA VAL A 142 -4.51 -10.23 -10.14
C VAL A 142 -3.50 -9.25 -9.57
N VAL A 143 -2.37 -9.72 -9.03
CA VAL A 143 -1.24 -8.89 -8.63
C VAL A 143 -0.09 -9.14 -9.58
#